data_AF-A0A078MK43-F1
#
_entry.id   AF-A0A078MK43-F1
#
_cell.length_a   1.000
_cell.length_b   1.000
_cell.length_c   1.000
_cell.angle_alpha   90.00
_cell.angle_beta   90.00
_cell.angle_gamma   90.00
#
_symmetry.space_group_name_H-M   'P 1'
#
loop_
_entity.id
_entity.type
_entity.pdbx_description
1 polymer ?
#
loop_
_entity_poly.entity_id
_entity_poly.type
_entity_poly.pdbx_seq_one_letter_code
_entity_poly.pdbx_strand_id
1 'polypeptide(L)'
;MPTITAKIQLYVNESQAESLRLTSKTYQKACNWLSEKVVVSKNLNQRQLNNLYYKELRQRFGLKTDCLQEQQLFSNYCEKA
;
A
#
# COMPACT_ATOMS: atom_id res chain seq x y z
N MET A 1 -14.70 21.48 -29.56
CA MET A 1 -13.90 20.24 -29.45
C MET A 1 -14.83 19.13 -28.98
N PRO A 2 -15.00 18.03 -29.74
CA PRO A 2 -15.80 16.91 -29.27
C PRO A 2 -15.00 16.06 -28.27
N THR A 3 -15.65 15.63 -27.18
CA THR A 3 -15.08 14.69 -26.22
C THR A 3 -15.20 13.28 -26.80
N ILE A 4 -14.08 12.61 -27.00
CA ILE A 4 -14.04 11.21 -27.46
C ILE A 4 -13.95 10.31 -26.22
N THR A 5 -14.92 9.41 -26.06
CA THR A 5 -14.94 8.43 -24.98
C THR A 5 -14.62 7.05 -25.53
N ALA A 6 -13.47 6.49 -25.14
CA ALA A 6 -13.06 5.13 -25.49
C ALA A 6 -13.26 4.19 -24.29
N LYS A 7 -13.86 3.02 -24.53
CA LYS A 7 -13.93 1.92 -23.55
C LYS A 7 -12.74 0.99 -23.79
N ILE A 8 -11.76 1.01 -22.90
CA ILE A 8 -10.58 0.15 -22.96
C ILE A 8 -10.80 -1.02 -22.01
N GLN A 9 -10.72 -2.24 -22.53
CA GLN A 9 -10.74 -3.45 -21.73
C GLN A 9 -9.30 -3.97 -21.61
N LEU A 10 -8.77 -3.97 -20.39
CA LEU A 10 -7.43 -4.47 -20.12
C LEU A 10 -7.48 -5.99 -19.98
N TYR A 11 -6.91 -6.71 -20.95
CA TYR A 11 -6.72 -8.15 -20.88
C TYR A 11 -5.41 -8.44 -20.16
N VAL A 12 -5.51 -8.74 -18.87
CA VAL A 12 -4.37 -9.08 -18.01
C VAL A 12 -4.11 -10.57 -18.14
N ASN A 13 -2.85 -10.95 -18.39
CA ASN A 13 -2.50 -12.37 -18.41
C ASN A 13 -2.55 -12.97 -16.98
N GLU A 14 -2.76 -14.28 -16.87
CA GLU A 14 -2.91 -14.93 -15.54
C GLU A 14 -1.69 -14.69 -14.64
N SER A 15 -0.48 -14.71 -15.19
CA SER A 15 0.76 -14.45 -14.46
C SER A 15 0.83 -13.03 -13.86
N GLN A 16 0.38 -12.01 -14.59
CA GLN A 16 0.28 -10.63 -14.11
C GLN A 16 -0.81 -10.50 -13.04
N ALA A 17 -1.95 -11.19 -13.22
CA ALA A 17 -3.02 -11.21 -12.23
C ALA A 17 -2.56 -11.88 -10.92
N GLU A 18 -1.80 -12.97 -11.00
CA GLU A 18 -1.19 -13.62 -9.84
C GLU A 18 -0.16 -12.74 -9.15
N SER A 19 0.73 -12.09 -9.93
CA SER A 19 1.70 -11.14 -9.40
C SER A 19 1.03 -9.97 -8.66
N LEU A 20 -0.05 -9.43 -9.22
CA LEU A 20 -0.85 -8.38 -8.57
C LEU A 20 -1.52 -8.88 -7.30
N ARG A 21 -2.11 -10.09 -7.32
CA ARG A 21 -2.73 -10.69 -6.13
C ARG A 21 -1.72 -10.94 -5.02
N LEU A 22 -0.52 -11.42 -5.37
CA LEU A 22 0.57 -11.63 -4.41
C LEU A 22 0.99 -10.30 -3.79
N THR A 23 1.19 -9.28 -4.63
CA THR A 23 1.54 -7.92 -4.20
C THR A 23 0.46 -7.35 -3.26
N SER A 24 -0.81 -7.47 -3.63
CA SER A 24 -1.96 -7.04 -2.82
C SER A 24 -2.03 -7.75 -1.47
N LYS A 25 -1.79 -9.08 -1.43
CA LYS A 25 -1.72 -9.84 -0.17
C LYS A 25 -0.56 -9.37 0.72
N THR A 26 0.60 -9.09 0.14
CA THR A 26 1.76 -8.55 0.89
C THR A 26 1.43 -7.19 1.48
N TYR A 27 0.80 -6.31 0.71
CA TYR A 27 0.33 -5.02 1.22
C TYR A 27 -0.71 -5.16 2.33
N GLN A 28 -1.67 -6.08 2.19
CA GLN A 28 -2.66 -6.33 3.24
C GLN A 28 -2.00 -6.78 4.55
N LYS A 29 -1.01 -7.68 4.47
CA LYS A 29 -0.24 -8.11 5.65
C LYS A 29 0.54 -6.96 6.28
N ALA A 30 1.13 -6.09 5.47
CA ALA A 30 1.83 -4.90 5.94
C ALA A 30 0.89 -3.92 6.65
N CYS A 31 -0.30 -3.66 6.08
CA CYS A 31 -1.32 -2.83 6.71
C CYS A 31 -1.79 -3.41 8.05
N ASN A 32 -2.08 -4.71 8.11
CA ASN A 32 -2.51 -5.35 9.35
C ASN A 32 -1.43 -5.28 10.43
N TRP A 33 -0.17 -5.51 10.06
CA TRP A 33 0.95 -5.38 10.97
C TRP A 33 1.11 -3.95 11.49
N LEU A 34 1.04 -2.95 10.61
CA LEU A 34 1.12 -1.55 11.00
C LEU A 34 -0.06 -1.16 11.90
N SER A 35 -1.27 -1.67 11.61
CA SER A 35 -2.48 -1.47 12.40
C SER A 35 -2.28 -1.89 13.85
N GLU A 36 -1.71 -3.07 14.10
CA GLU A 36 -1.41 -3.53 15.45
C GLU A 36 -0.44 -2.58 16.18
N LYS A 37 0.58 -2.07 15.48
CA LYS A 37 1.55 -1.12 16.05
C LYS A 37 0.94 0.25 16.37
N VAL A 38 0.04 0.74 15.53
CA VAL A 38 -0.69 1.99 15.76
C VAL A 38 -1.59 1.87 17.00
N VAL A 39 -2.36 0.79 17.11
CA VAL A 39 -3.26 0.55 18.25
C VAL A 39 -2.48 0.47 19.57
N VAL A 40 -1.33 -0.20 19.58
CA VAL A 40 -0.48 -0.31 20.78
C VAL A 40 0.21 1.01 21.11
N SER A 41 0.75 1.72 20.12
CA SER A 41 1.45 3.00 20.34
C SER A 41 0.50 4.17 20.63
N LYS A 42 -0.80 4.04 20.32
CA LYS A 42 -1.82 5.10 20.38
C LYS A 42 -1.42 6.37 19.61
N ASN A 43 -0.52 6.24 18.65
CA ASN A 43 -0.01 7.35 17.87
C ASN A 43 -0.62 7.32 16.47
N LEU A 44 -1.48 8.29 16.18
CA LEU A 44 -2.15 8.43 14.88
C LEU A 44 -1.41 9.40 13.95
N ASN A 45 -0.27 9.95 14.37
CA ASN A 45 0.48 10.89 13.56
C ASN A 45 1.23 10.18 12.44
N GLN A 46 0.74 10.37 11.20
CA GLN A 46 1.30 9.76 9.99
C GLN A 46 2.81 9.94 9.84
N ARG A 47 3.34 11.15 10.10
CA ARG A 47 4.78 11.44 9.94
C ARG A 47 5.62 10.69 10.97
N GLN A 48 5.13 10.59 12.20
CA GLN A 48 5.81 9.86 13.26
C GLN A 48 5.77 8.35 13.00
N LEU A 49 4.61 7.81 12.60
CA LEU A 49 4.47 6.41 12.21
C LEU A 49 5.38 6.02 11.04
N ASN A 50 5.45 6.87 10.01
CA ASN A 50 6.33 6.66 8.88
C ASN A 50 7.80 6.65 9.34
N ASN A 51 8.22 7.64 10.14
CA ASN A 51 9.61 7.67 10.64
C ASN A 51 9.97 6.45 11.50
N LEU A 52 9.02 5.93 12.30
CA LEU A 52 9.25 4.81 13.20
C LEU A 52 9.22 3.46 12.49
N TYR A 53 8.22 3.22 11.64
CA TYR A 53 7.90 1.88 11.14
C TYR A 53 8.23 1.68 9.65
N TYR A 54 8.49 2.73 8.87
CA TYR A 54 8.74 2.60 7.42
C TYR A 54 9.95 1.71 7.10
N LYS A 55 11.05 1.87 7.84
CA LYS A 55 12.25 1.03 7.64
C LYS A 55 11.98 -0.44 7.96
N GLU A 56 11.28 -0.71 9.06
CA GLU A 56 10.95 -2.07 9.49
C GLU A 56 9.96 -2.73 8.54
N LEU A 57 8.93 -1.98 8.10
CA LEU A 57 7.93 -2.44 7.15
C LEU A 57 8.57 -2.82 5.81
N ARG A 58 9.50 -2.01 5.32
CA ARG A 58 10.22 -2.28 4.07
C ARG A 58 11.15 -3.50 4.16
N GLN A 59 11.89 -3.63 5.26
CA GLN A 59 12.75 -4.80 5.48
C GLN A 59 11.94 -6.09 5.63
N ARG A 60 10.81 -6.04 6.32
CA ARG A 60 10.01 -7.22 6.65
C ARG A 60 9.19 -7.74 5.48
N PHE A 61 8.66 -6.85 4.64
CA PHE A 61 7.78 -7.22 3.53
C PHE A 61 8.47 -7.17 2.17
N GLY A 62 9.75 -6.76 2.10
CA GLY A 62 10.54 -6.77 0.88
C GLY A 62 9.92 -5.95 -0.25
N LEU A 63 9.24 -4.85 0.11
CA LEU A 63 8.51 -4.01 -0.83
C LEU A 63 9.50 -3.37 -1.82
N LYS A 64 9.19 -3.53 -3.12
CA LYS A 64 10.01 -2.98 -4.20
C LYS A 64 9.90 -1.45 -4.19
N THR A 65 11.05 -0.84 -4.48
CA THR A 65 11.51 0.55 -4.35
C THR A 65 10.66 1.71 -4.88
N ASP A 66 9.41 1.50 -5.29
CA ASP A 66 8.56 2.62 -5.70
C ASP A 66 7.91 3.25 -4.46
N CYS A 67 8.69 4.15 -3.84
CA CYS A 67 8.36 4.95 -2.66
C CYS A 67 6.92 5.55 -2.69
N LEU A 68 6.39 5.82 -3.88
CA LEU A 68 5.03 6.30 -4.13
C LEU A 68 3.94 5.37 -3.56
N GLN A 69 4.05 4.07 -3.77
CA GLN A 69 3.00 3.12 -3.38
C GLN A 69 3.01 2.87 -1.86
N GLU A 70 4.19 2.92 -1.25
CA GLU A 70 4.38 2.77 0.20
C GLU A 70 3.90 4.01 0.97
N GLN A 71 4.24 5.22 0.51
CA GLN A 71 3.74 6.47 1.12
C GLN A 71 2.22 6.56 1.04
N GLN A 72 1.64 6.09 -0.08
CA GLN A 72 0.19 6.04 -0.25
C GLN A 72 -0.47 5.00 0.66
N LEU A 73 0.26 3.97 1.11
CA LEU A 73 -0.23 3.02 2.11
C LEU A 73 -0.47 3.70 3.46
N PHE A 74 0.47 4.50 3.93
CA PHE A 74 0.34 5.28 5.17
C PHE A 74 -0.73 6.36 5.04
N SER A 75 -0.86 7.00 3.86
CA SER A 75 -1.93 7.97 3.57
C SER A 75 -3.31 7.32 3.65
N ASN A 76 -3.52 6.20 2.94
CA ASN A 76 -4.79 5.49 2.92
C ASN A 76 -5.18 4.89 4.29
N TYR A 77 -4.20 4.55 5.13
CA TYR A 77 -4.47 4.02 6.46
C TYR A 77 -4.91 5.12 7.44
N CYS A 78 -4.23 6.29 7.44
CA CYS A 78 -4.65 7.44 8.25
C CYS A 78 -5.96 8.08 7.79
N GLU A 79 -6.33 8.00 6.50
CA GLU A 79 -7.63 8.48 6.01
C GLU A 79 -8.80 7.55 6.37
N LYS A 80 -8.52 6.27 6.68
CA LYS A 80 -9.55 5.26 7.01
C LYS A 80 -9.70 4.98 8.51
N ALA A 81 -8.81 5.51 9.35
CA ALA A 81 -8.82 5.38 10.81
C ALA A 81 -9.46 6.61 11.46
#